data_AF-A0A7I4YN76-F1
#
_entry.id   AF-A0A7I4YN76-F1
#
_cell.length_a   1.000
_cell.length_b   1.000
_cell.length_c   1.000
_cell.angle_alpha   90.00
_cell.angle_beta   90.00
_cell.angle_gamma   90.00
#
_symmetry.space_group_name_H-M   'P 1'
#
loop_
_entity.id
_entity.type
_entity.pdbx_description
1 polymer ?
#
loop_
_entity_poly.entity_id
_entity_poly.type
_entity_poly.pdbx_seq_one_letter_code
_entity_poly.pdbx_strand_id
1 'polypeptide(L)'
;MWRVSDSLCIAFVDYRKAFDSVETNAMLNAMSRCGVNSCYVDLLEELNRGSTTEIKLFNDPCRIKICKGVRQGDTISPKLFALTLEALFNDLDWTGGIEIDGENLTYLLFAGDCVIFAHDAIELQAKLVQLQTKSDLK
;
A
#
# COMPACT_ATOMS: atom_id res chain seq x y z
N MET A 1 13.96 39.29 -0.52
CA MET A 1 12.56 39.19 -0.01
C MET A 1 11.94 37.99 -0.70
N TRP A 2 11.98 36.81 -0.09
CA TRP A 2 11.37 35.61 -0.67
C TRP A 2 9.90 35.62 -0.28
N ARG A 3 9.01 35.82 -1.27
CA ARG A 3 7.58 35.64 -1.07
C ARG A 3 7.29 34.15 -1.20
N VAL A 4 6.81 33.52 -0.13
CA VAL A 4 6.05 32.27 -0.25
C VAL A 4 4.65 32.70 -0.69
N SER A 5 4.33 32.54 -1.96
CA SER A 5 3.00 32.93 -2.52
C SER A 5 2.18 31.72 -2.95
N ASP A 6 2.67 30.51 -2.69
CA ASP A 6 1.98 29.28 -3.05
C ASP A 6 1.52 28.61 -1.76
N SER A 7 0.23 28.28 -1.70
CA SER A 7 -0.33 27.49 -0.63
C SER A 7 0.31 26.10 -0.66
N LEU A 8 0.64 25.55 0.50
CA LEU A 8 1.19 24.21 0.66
C LEU A 8 0.24 23.39 1.51
N CYS A 9 -0.29 22.32 0.94
CA CYS A 9 -1.14 21.35 1.62
C CYS A 9 -0.42 20.01 1.71
N ILE A 10 -0.37 19.44 2.92
CA ILE A 10 0.29 18.16 3.19
C ILE A 10 -0.69 17.28 3.97
N ALA A 11 -0.88 16.04 3.54
CA ALA A 11 -1.58 15.03 4.30
C ALA A 11 -0.64 13.89 4.69
N PHE A 12 -0.70 13.48 5.95
CA PHE A 12 -0.04 12.28 6.47
C PHE A 12 -1.08 11.17 6.57
N VAL A 13 -0.85 10.06 5.89
CA VAL A 13 -1.76 8.92 5.81
C VAL A 13 -1.05 7.69 6.37
N ASP A 14 -1.65 7.09 7.39
CA ASP A 14 -1.20 5.83 7.98
C ASP A 14 -2.20 4.71 7.65
N TYR A 15 -1.70 3.59 7.13
CA TYR A 15 -2.52 2.42 6.86
C TYR A 15 -2.69 1.57 8.12
N ARG A 16 -3.92 1.52 8.63
CA ARG A 16 -4.27 0.70 9.78
C ARG A 16 -3.95 -0.78 9.51
N LYS A 17 -3.02 -1.32 10.29
CA LYS A 17 -2.56 -2.72 10.18
C LYS A 17 -2.11 -3.07 8.76
N ALA A 18 -1.27 -2.23 8.16
CA ALA A 18 -0.85 -2.31 6.77
C ALA A 18 -0.45 -3.72 6.29
N PHE A 19 0.30 -4.48 7.10
CA PHE A 19 0.69 -5.86 6.76
C PHE A 19 -0.48 -6.84 6.79
N ASP A 20 -1.43 -6.67 7.71
CA ASP A 20 -2.58 -7.58 7.87
C ASP A 20 -3.72 -7.26 6.89
N SER A 21 -3.69 -6.08 6.26
CA SER A 21 -4.77 -5.61 5.38
C SER A 21 -4.60 -5.97 3.92
N VAL A 22 -3.41 -6.39 3.47
CA VAL A 22 -3.13 -6.69 2.06
C VAL A 22 -3.94 -7.90 1.59
N GLU A 23 -4.80 -7.73 0.58
CA GLU A 23 -5.47 -8.88 -0.03
C GLU A 23 -4.48 -9.71 -0.86
N THR A 24 -4.59 -11.04 -0.73
CA THR A 24 -3.70 -11.99 -1.42
C THR A 24 -3.73 -11.78 -2.93
N ASN A 25 -4.92 -11.54 -3.50
CA ASN A 25 -5.07 -11.31 -4.94
C ASN A 25 -4.42 -10.00 -5.40
N ALA A 26 -4.50 -8.93 -4.61
CA ALA A 26 -3.85 -7.66 -4.93
C ALA A 26 -2.32 -7.84 -4.98
N MET A 27 -1.76 -8.57 -4.02
CA MET A 27 -0.35 -8.92 -3.98
C MET A 27 0.09 -9.77 -5.18
N LEU A 28 -0.62 -10.86 -5.47
CA LEU A 28 -0.28 -11.74 -6.61
C LEU A 28 -0.37 -10.99 -7.96
N ASN A 29 -1.41 -10.17 -8.14
CA ASN A 29 -1.55 -9.34 -9.33
C ASN A 29 -0.43 -8.31 -9.46
N ALA A 30 -0.03 -7.69 -8.35
CA ALA A 30 1.09 -6.76 -8.34
C ALA A 30 2.39 -7.46 -8.76
N MET A 31 2.66 -8.67 -8.24
CA MET A 31 3.85 -9.44 -8.63
C MET A 31 3.89 -9.70 -10.15
N SER A 32 2.77 -10.14 -10.72
CA SER A 32 2.63 -10.37 -12.15
C SER A 32 2.86 -9.09 -12.96
N ARG A 33 2.30 -7.95 -12.52
CA ARG A 33 2.48 -6.64 -13.18
C ARG A 33 3.93 -6.14 -13.13
N CYS A 34 4.65 -6.43 -12.05
CA CYS A 34 6.07 -6.09 -11.90
C CYS A 34 7.01 -7.05 -12.67
N GLY A 35 6.46 -8.00 -13.43
CA GLY A 35 7.25 -8.92 -14.24
C GLY A 35 7.97 -10.01 -13.43
N VAL A 36 7.48 -10.31 -12.21
CA VAL A 36 7.99 -11.46 -11.46
C VAL A 36 7.65 -12.74 -12.22
N ASN A 37 8.62 -13.66 -12.33
CA ASN A 37 8.42 -14.93 -13.02
C ASN A 37 7.21 -15.68 -12.44
N SER A 38 6.33 -16.18 -13.33
CA SER A 38 5.08 -16.83 -12.95
C SER A 38 5.28 -18.00 -11.99
N CYS A 39 6.37 -18.75 -12.10
CA CYS A 39 6.67 -19.84 -11.16
C CYS A 39 6.75 -19.38 -9.69
N TYR A 40 7.23 -18.15 -9.43
CA TYR A 40 7.24 -17.60 -8.07
C TYR A 40 5.87 -17.10 -7.63
N VAL A 41 5.07 -16.56 -8.56
CA VAL A 41 3.70 -16.13 -8.29
C VAL A 41 2.85 -17.35 -7.93
N ASP A 42 2.92 -18.41 -8.73
CA ASP A 42 2.22 -19.68 -8.49
C ASP A 42 2.63 -20.31 -7.15
N LEU A 43 3.93 -20.29 -6.84
CA LEU A 43 4.44 -20.78 -5.56
C LEU A 43 3.84 -20.01 -4.37
N LEU A 44 3.77 -18.68 -4.46
CA LEU A 44 3.20 -17.86 -3.39
C LEU A 44 1.68 -17.98 -3.31
N GLU A 45 0.99 -18.17 -4.43
CA GLU A 45 -0.44 -18.49 -4.43
C GLU A 45 -0.69 -19.79 -3.65
N GLU A 46 0.05 -20.85 -3.96
CA GLU A 46 -0.08 -22.14 -3.29
C GLU A 46 0.31 -22.08 -1.80
N LEU A 47 1.33 -21.29 -1.43
CA LEU A 47 1.71 -21.10 -0.03
C LEU A 47 0.66 -20.35 0.80
N ASN A 48 -0.15 -19.51 0.16
CA ASN A 48 -1.25 -18.79 0.79
C ASN A 48 -2.58 -19.55 0.71
N ARG A 49 -2.73 -20.47 -0.25
CA ARG A 49 -3.93 -21.30 -0.44
C ARG A 49 -4.22 -22.13 0.81
N GLY A 50 -5.41 -21.92 1.39
CA GLY A 50 -5.85 -22.67 2.56
C GLY A 50 -5.02 -22.41 3.83
N SER A 51 -4.25 -21.33 3.87
CA SER A 51 -3.44 -20.99 5.04
C SER A 51 -4.33 -20.76 6.26
N THR A 52 -3.89 -21.27 7.41
CA THR A 52 -4.58 -21.14 8.69
C THR A 52 -3.60 -20.78 9.78
N THR A 53 -4.03 -19.97 10.74
CA THR A 53 -3.34 -19.78 12.01
C THR A 53 -4.08 -20.52 13.12
N GLU A 54 -3.37 -20.87 14.18
CA GLU A 54 -3.96 -21.45 15.38
C GLU A 54 -3.71 -20.51 16.56
N ILE A 55 -4.79 -20.14 17.24
CA ILE A 55 -4.73 -19.36 18.47
C ILE A 55 -5.11 -20.30 19.60
N LYS A 56 -4.17 -20.53 20.53
CA LYS A 56 -4.42 -21.29 21.75
C LYS A 56 -4.72 -20.34 22.90
N LEU A 57 -5.99 -20.23 23.28
CA LEU A 57 -6.41 -19.57 24.51
C LEU A 57 -6.78 -20.68 25.50
N PHE A 58 -6.01 -20.83 26.57
CA PHE A 58 -6.15 -21.93 27.55
C PHE A 58 -5.90 -23.32 26.94
N ASN A 59 -6.83 -24.27 27.12
CA ASN A 59 -6.64 -25.67 26.74
C ASN A 59 -7.04 -25.98 25.29
N ASP A 60 -7.99 -25.25 24.71
CA ASP A 60 -8.54 -25.59 23.39
C ASP A 60 -8.00 -24.69 22.28
N PRO A 61 -7.32 -25.24 21.27
CA PRO A 61 -6.85 -24.48 20.13
C PRO A 61 -8.00 -24.10 19.19
N CYS A 62 -8.00 -22.84 18.74
CA CYS A 62 -8.92 -22.35 17.72
C CYS A 62 -8.16 -22.15 16.41
N ARG A 63 -8.55 -22.87 15.36
CA ARG A 63 -7.97 -22.75 14.02
C ARG A 63 -8.76 -21.73 13.19
N ILE A 64 -8.07 -20.72 12.69
CA ILE A 64 -8.65 -19.60 11.92
C ILE A 64 -8.03 -19.60 10.53
N LYS A 65 -8.87 -19.46 9.50
CA LYS A 65 -8.41 -19.31 8.12
C LYS A 65 -7.84 -17.91 7.91
N ILE A 66 -6.65 -17.84 7.30
CA ILE A 66 -6.05 -16.59 6.87
C ILE A 66 -6.60 -16.29 5.47
N CYS A 67 -7.29 -15.15 5.34
CA CYS A 67 -7.85 -14.70 4.07
C CYS A 67 -7.05 -13.56 3.44
N LYS A 68 -6.32 -12.80 4.26
CA LYS A 68 -5.55 -11.63 3.86
C LYS A 68 -4.38 -11.38 4.81
N GLY A 69 -3.51 -10.49 4.37
CA GLY A 69 -2.31 -10.07 5.06
C GLY A 69 -1.08 -10.83 4.57
N VAL A 70 0.06 -10.16 4.62
CA VAL A 70 1.37 -10.77 4.47
C VAL A 70 1.87 -11.24 5.84
N ARG A 71 2.65 -12.33 5.87
CA ARG A 71 3.12 -12.93 7.13
C ARG A 71 4.14 -12.03 7.83
N GLN A 72 3.79 -11.47 8.97
CA GLN A 72 4.75 -10.70 9.78
C GLN A 72 5.90 -11.61 10.25
N GLY A 73 7.13 -11.11 10.19
CA GLY A 73 8.34 -11.87 10.53
C GLY A 73 8.89 -12.74 9.39
N ASP A 74 8.16 -12.87 8.27
CA ASP A 74 8.70 -13.48 7.05
C ASP A 74 9.59 -12.48 6.30
N THR A 75 10.73 -12.96 5.80
CA THR A 75 11.76 -12.13 5.16
C THR A 75 11.24 -11.48 3.87
N ILE A 76 10.32 -12.14 3.16
CA ILE A 76 9.79 -11.64 1.89
C ILE A 76 8.61 -10.66 2.07
N SER A 77 7.90 -10.72 3.20
CA SER A 77 6.67 -9.96 3.43
C SER A 77 6.83 -8.44 3.29
N PRO A 78 7.89 -7.78 3.82
CA PRO A 78 8.08 -6.34 3.60
C PRO A 78 8.17 -5.98 2.11
N LYS A 79 8.76 -6.85 1.29
CA LYS A 79 8.93 -6.61 -0.14
C LYS A 79 7.63 -6.83 -0.91
N LEU A 80 6.85 -7.85 -0.53
CA LEU A 80 5.51 -8.08 -1.08
C LEU A 80 4.55 -6.94 -0.73
N PHE A 81 4.62 -6.45 0.51
CA PHE A 81 3.87 -5.29 0.94
C PHE A 81 4.23 -4.04 0.13
N ALA A 82 5.52 -3.70 0.06
CA ALA A 82 6.00 -2.53 -0.69
C ALA A 82 5.60 -2.60 -2.18
N LEU A 83 5.76 -3.78 -2.80
CA LEU A 83 5.39 -4.00 -4.20
C LEU A 83 3.89 -3.83 -4.43
N THR A 84 3.06 -4.30 -3.50
CA THR A 84 1.60 -4.15 -3.58
C THR A 84 1.19 -2.68 -3.43
N LEU A 85 1.83 -1.97 -2.50
CA LEU A 85 1.60 -0.54 -2.28
C LEU A 85 2.02 0.29 -3.50
N GLU A 86 3.19 0.00 -4.07
CA GLU A 86 3.67 0.65 -5.29
C GLU A 86 2.71 0.40 -6.47
N ALA A 87 2.20 -0.82 -6.64
CA ALA A 87 1.20 -1.13 -7.67
C ALA A 87 -0.14 -0.42 -7.44
N LEU A 88 -0.50 -0.10 -6.20
CA LEU A 88 -1.65 0.75 -5.88
C LEU A 88 -1.38 2.20 -6.30
N PHE A 89 -0.23 2.76 -5.91
CA PHE A 89 0.14 4.14 -6.22
C PHE A 89 0.36 4.40 -7.71
N ASN A 90 0.87 3.43 -8.46
CA ASN A 90 1.01 3.52 -9.91
C ASN A 90 -0.32 3.55 -10.67
N ASP A 91 -1.44 3.20 -10.03
CA ASP A 91 -2.78 3.27 -10.62
C ASP A 91 -3.50 4.59 -10.31
N LEU A 92 -2.85 5.50 -9.60
CA LEU A 92 -3.39 6.79 -9.16
C LEU A 92 -2.86 7.94 -10.02
N ASP A 93 -3.62 9.03 -10.07
CA ASP A 93 -3.26 10.23 -10.82
C ASP A 93 -2.60 11.21 -9.83
N TRP A 94 -1.29 11.32 -9.94
CA TRP A 94 -0.48 12.18 -9.08
C TRP A 94 -0.13 13.51 -9.73
N THR A 95 -0.87 13.96 -10.75
CA THR A 95 -0.70 15.31 -11.30
C THR A 95 -0.83 16.40 -10.21
N GLY A 96 -0.14 17.53 -10.41
CA GLY A 96 0.00 18.58 -9.40
C GLY A 96 1.19 18.32 -8.47
N GLY A 97 1.01 18.53 -7.16
CA GLY A 97 2.06 18.37 -6.15
C GLY A 97 2.62 19.72 -5.67
N ILE A 98 3.93 19.78 -5.44
CA ILE A 98 4.69 21.01 -5.25
C ILE A 98 5.96 20.98 -6.10
N GLU A 99 6.30 22.10 -6.73
CA GLU A 99 7.52 22.21 -7.54
C GLU A 99 8.75 22.40 -6.63
N ILE A 100 9.73 21.51 -6.77
CA ILE A 100 11.03 21.56 -6.10
C ILE A 100 12.10 21.34 -7.18
N ASP A 101 12.96 22.34 -7.38
CA ASP A 101 14.06 22.29 -8.37
C ASP A 101 13.61 21.89 -9.79
N GLY A 102 12.39 22.28 -10.18
CA GLY A 102 11.81 21.99 -11.50
C GLY A 102 11.10 20.64 -11.62
N GLU A 103 11.04 19.85 -10.53
CA GLU A 103 10.33 18.57 -10.46
C GLU A 103 9.15 18.67 -9.49
N ASN A 104 8.04 18.00 -9.81
CA ASN A 104 6.87 17.98 -8.93
C ASN A 104 6.98 16.87 -7.88
N LEU A 105 7.11 17.24 -6.62
CA LEU A 105 6.97 16.33 -5.49
C LEU A 105 5.47 16.15 -5.18
N THR A 106 4.98 14.92 -5.33
CA THR A 106 3.54 14.62 -5.27
C THR A 106 3.19 13.75 -4.07
N TYR A 107 4.01 12.74 -3.78
CA TYR A 107 3.87 11.90 -2.60
C TYR A 107 5.23 11.30 -2.17
N LEU A 108 5.28 10.82 -0.93
CA LEU A 108 6.38 10.01 -0.40
C LEU A 108 5.79 8.76 0.24
N LEU A 109 6.42 7.61 0.00
CA LEU A 109 6.04 6.33 0.59
C LEU A 109 7.17 5.80 1.45
N PHE A 110 6.86 5.40 2.68
CA PHE A 110 7.79 4.69 3.53
C PHE A 110 7.06 3.64 4.37
N ALA A 111 7.29 2.36 4.06
CA ALA A 111 6.54 1.26 4.68
C ALA A 111 5.02 1.54 4.63
N GLY A 112 4.35 1.58 5.78
CA GLY A 112 2.90 1.84 5.87
C GLY A 112 2.52 3.31 5.88
N ASP A 113 3.48 4.23 5.89
CA ASP A 113 3.27 5.67 5.94
C ASP A 113 3.32 6.30 4.55
N CYS A 114 2.40 7.20 4.27
CA CYS A 114 2.36 8.01 3.06
C CYS A 114 2.26 9.49 3.41
N VAL A 115 2.99 10.33 2.68
CA VAL A 115 2.84 11.79 2.70
C VAL A 115 2.38 12.24 1.33
N ILE A 116 1.31 13.01 1.24
CA ILE A 116 0.77 13.56 -0.02
C ILE A 116 0.94 15.07 -0.02
N PHE A 117 1.44 15.60 -1.13
CA PHE A 117 1.66 17.02 -1.37
C PHE A 117 0.67 17.55 -2.41
N ALA A 118 0.18 18.77 -2.18
CA ALA A 118 -0.72 19.47 -3.07
C ALA A 118 -0.57 21.00 -2.92
N HIS A 119 -0.92 21.75 -3.95
CA HIS A 119 -0.89 23.22 -3.95
C HIS A 119 -2.10 23.83 -3.23
N ASP A 120 -3.22 23.11 -3.12
CA ASP A 120 -4.39 23.56 -2.38
C ASP A 120 -5.20 22.40 -1.78
N ALA A 121 -6.19 22.76 -0.96
CA ALA A 121 -7.04 21.80 -0.26
C ALA A 121 -7.97 21.01 -1.21
N ILE A 122 -8.30 21.56 -2.38
CA ILE A 122 -9.18 20.90 -3.36
C ILE A 122 -8.40 19.76 -4.02
N GLU A 123 -7.18 20.04 -4.47
CA GLU A 123 -6.25 19.05 -5.01
C GLU A 123 -5.95 17.95 -3.98
N LEU A 124 -5.64 18.33 -2.74
CA LEU A 124 -5.37 17.37 -1.67
C LEU A 124 -6.57 16.45 -1.41
N GLN A 125 -7.77 17.03 -1.33
CA GLN A 125 -9.00 16.26 -1.12
C GLN A 125 -9.26 15.30 -2.29
N ALA A 126 -9.05 15.73 -3.53
CA ALA A 126 -9.20 14.87 -4.70
C ALA A 126 -8.24 13.67 -4.65
N LYS A 127 -6.95 13.91 -4.34
CA LYS A 127 -5.93 12.85 -4.17
C LYS A 127 -6.29 11.88 -3.06
N LEU A 128 -6.75 12.37 -1.91
CA LEU A 128 -7.18 11.52 -0.79
C LEU A 128 -8.40 10.66 -1.13
N VAL A 129 -9.39 11.21 -1.82
CA VAL A 129 -10.58 10.46 -2.28
C VAL A 129 -10.18 9.38 -3.28
N GLN A 130 -9.27 9.68 -4.20
CA GLN A 130 -8.77 8.71 -5.16
C GLN A 130 -8.03 7.57 -4.46
N LEU A 131 -7.13 7.90 -3.52
CA LEU A 131 -6.37 6.93 -2.73
C LEU A 131 -7.31 6.02 -1.93
N GLN A 132 -8.31 6.59 -1.26
CA GLN A 132 -9.30 5.83 -0.50
C GLN A 132 -10.10 4.88 -1.41
N THR A 133 -10.64 5.41 -2.51
CA THR A 133 -11.46 4.64 -3.46
C THR A 133 -10.69 3.45 -4.04
N LYS A 134 -9.41 3.62 -4.40
CA LYS A 134 -8.58 2.54 -4.93
C LYS A 134 -8.11 1.55 -3.86
N SER A 135 -7.90 2.03 -2.63
CA SER A 135 -7.53 1.17 -1.50
C SER A 135 -8.69 0.25 -1.10
N ASP A 136 -9.94 0.72 -1.18
CA ASP A 136 -11.12 -0.09 -0.83
C ASP A 136 -11.48 -1.17 -1.87
N LEU A 137 -10.93 -1.06 -3.09
CA LEU A 137 -11.15 -1.99 -4.20
C LEU A 137 -10.13 -3.14 -4.24
N LYS A 138 -9.09 -3.09 -3.41
CA LYS A 138 -7.96 -4.00 -3.39
C LYS A 138 -7.69 -4.55 -2.00
#